data_AF-R5YM71-F1
#
_entry.id   AF-R5YM71-F1
#
_cell.length_a   1.000
_cell.length_b   1.000
_cell.length_c   1.000
_cell.angle_alpha   90.00
_cell.angle_beta   90.00
_cell.angle_gamma   90.00
#
_symmetry.space_group_name_H-M   'P 1'
#
loop_
_entity.id
_entity.type
_entity.pdbx_description
1 polymer ?
#
loop_
_entity_poly.entity_id
_entity_poly.type
_entity_poly.pdbx_seq_one_letter_code
_entity_poly.pdbx_strand_id
1 'polypeptide(L)'
;MKKQILKRAACVVILTSIVIGAIYGWKYYENEQRKKQNAYFTEDRLTDYEMWVMIHLYHVESIPGYPWDMDEDKWPDYSYYKLESTEGTEKVATVLSYELANELYSTEQEAIDLFKEYGFSKKNFMTAEWIMDNPKKAVKIMRLISDSRWYINEEKNVYPTYEKLTGETEDMSESTEDSPPNNL
;
A
#
# COMPACT_ATOMS: atom_id res chain seq x y z
N MET A 1 14.45 -26.11 61.80
CA MET A 1 14.01 -24.88 61.11
C MET A 1 14.86 -24.51 59.88
N LYS A 2 16.19 -24.30 59.99
CA LYS A 2 17.04 -23.86 58.86
C LYS A 2 16.95 -24.72 57.57
N LYS A 3 16.92 -26.06 57.67
CA LYS A 3 16.80 -26.96 56.51
C LYS A 3 15.45 -26.87 55.78
N GLN A 4 14.34 -26.61 56.50
CA GLN A 4 13.02 -26.45 55.88
C GLN A 4 12.90 -25.11 55.15
N ILE A 5 13.48 -24.05 55.72
CA ILE A 5 13.55 -22.72 55.08
C ILE A 5 14.38 -22.82 53.79
N LEU A 6 15.53 -23.51 53.83
CA LEU A 6 16.39 -23.72 52.66
C LEU A 6 15.67 -24.51 51.54
N LYS A 7 14.95 -25.59 51.88
CA LYS A 7 14.17 -26.37 50.92
C LYS A 7 13.06 -25.54 50.28
N ARG A 8 12.36 -24.71 51.06
CA ARG A 8 11.32 -23.81 50.54
C ARG A 8 11.92 -22.76 49.61
N ALA A 9 13.05 -22.15 49.97
CA ALA A 9 13.74 -21.20 49.11
C ALA A 9 14.20 -21.83 47.78
N ALA A 10 14.78 -23.04 47.82
CA ALA A 10 15.17 -23.77 46.62
C ALA A 10 13.96 -24.11 45.72
N CYS A 11 12.84 -24.56 46.31
CA CYS A 11 11.61 -24.79 45.55
C CYS A 11 11.08 -23.52 44.87
N VAL A 12 11.09 -22.38 45.57
CA VAL A 12 10.66 -21.10 45.00
C VAL A 12 11.54 -20.72 43.80
N VAL A 13 12.87 -20.82 43.93
CA VAL A 13 13.80 -20.50 42.83
C VAL A 13 13.56 -21.39 41.61
N ILE A 14 13.40 -22.70 41.80
CA ILE A 14 13.13 -23.65 40.71
C ILE A 14 11.81 -23.31 40.01
N LEU A 15 10.74 -23.05 40.78
CA LEU A 15 9.44 -22.69 40.22
C LEU A 15 9.51 -21.38 39.45
N THR A 16 10.19 -20.35 39.98
CA THR A 16 10.36 -19.09 39.27
C THR A 16 11.11 -19.27 37.96
N SER A 17 12.17 -20.09 37.92
CA SER A 17 12.92 -20.35 36.69
C SER A 17 12.09 -21.09 35.64
N ILE A 18 11.24 -22.04 36.05
CA ILE A 18 10.33 -22.76 35.14
C ILE A 18 9.30 -21.79 34.55
N VAL A 19 8.68 -20.95 35.40
CA VAL A 19 7.68 -19.97 34.96
C VAL A 19 8.30 -18.97 33.98
N ILE A 20 9.49 -18.43 34.29
CA ILE A 20 10.21 -17.52 33.42
C ILE A 20 10.52 -18.21 32.07
N GLY A 21 11.05 -19.44 32.10
CA GLY A 21 11.35 -20.20 30.88
C GLY A 21 10.11 -20.45 30.02
N ALA A 22 8.97 -20.77 30.64
CA ALA A 22 7.70 -20.95 29.93
C ALA A 22 7.21 -19.64 29.26
N ILE A 23 7.32 -18.50 29.95
CA ILE A 23 6.95 -17.18 29.40
C ILE A 23 7.82 -16.83 28.20
N TYR A 24 9.15 -16.99 28.30
CA TYR A 24 10.06 -16.72 27.19
C TYR A 24 9.85 -17.69 26.02
N GLY A 25 9.64 -18.98 26.30
CA GLY A 25 9.35 -19.99 25.29
C GLY A 25 8.05 -19.70 24.53
N TRP A 26 7.00 -19.28 25.24
CA TRP A 26 5.75 -18.85 24.62
C TRP A 26 5.93 -17.62 23.74
N LYS A 27 6.56 -16.56 24.28
CA LYS A 27 6.81 -15.32 23.53
C LYS A 27 7.66 -15.57 22.26
N TYR A 28 8.64 -16.47 22.35
CA TYR A 28 9.44 -16.88 21.21
C TYR A 28 8.59 -17.59 20.16
N TYR A 29 7.79 -18.59 20.56
CA TYR A 29 6.91 -19.32 19.65
C TYR A 29 5.89 -18.39 18.97
N GLU A 30 5.28 -17.48 19.73
CA GLU A 30 4.33 -16.50 19.20
C GLU A 30 4.99 -15.58 18.16
N ASN A 31 6.22 -15.12 18.42
CA ASN A 31 6.98 -14.31 17.47
C ASN A 31 7.31 -15.07 16.18
N GLU A 32 7.67 -16.35 16.27
CA GLU A 32 7.88 -17.22 15.10
C GLU A 32 6.61 -17.41 14.27
N GLN A 33 5.44 -17.51 14.91
CA GLN A 33 4.17 -17.58 14.18
C GLN A 33 3.79 -16.24 13.55
N ARG A 34 4.04 -15.13 14.25
CA ARG A 34 3.83 -13.76 13.74
C ARG A 34 4.66 -13.52 12.47
N LYS A 35 5.93 -13.91 12.46
CA LYS A 35 6.84 -13.75 11.31
C LYS A 35 6.47 -14.57 10.07
N LYS A 36 5.63 -15.60 10.20
CA LYS A 36 5.13 -16.40 9.06
C LYS A 36 3.95 -15.76 8.33
N GLN A 37 3.29 -14.78 8.95
CA GLN A 37 2.17 -14.08 8.33
C GLN A 37 2.69 -13.06 7.33
N ASN A 38 1.96 -12.82 6.25
CA ASN A 38 2.26 -11.70 5.36
C ASN A 38 1.83 -10.38 6.01
N ALA A 39 2.61 -9.32 5.78
CA ALA A 39 2.21 -7.97 6.16
C ALA A 39 0.86 -7.59 5.53
N TYR A 40 0.06 -6.84 6.29
CA TYR A 40 -1.16 -6.21 5.81
C TYR A 40 -1.24 -4.76 6.25
N PHE A 41 -1.83 -3.93 5.40
CA PHE A 41 -1.87 -2.48 5.52
C PHE A 41 -3.30 -1.97 5.45
N THR A 42 -3.55 -0.80 6.05
CA THR A 42 -4.86 -0.14 6.10
C THR A 42 -5.95 -0.99 6.77
N GLU A 43 -7.13 -0.42 6.98
CA GLU A 43 -8.30 -1.17 7.48
C GLU A 43 -8.76 -2.25 6.47
N ASP A 44 -8.54 -2.03 5.17
CA ASP A 44 -8.90 -2.99 4.11
C ASP A 44 -7.97 -4.20 4.04
N ARG A 45 -6.91 -4.24 4.86
CA ARG A 45 -5.88 -5.29 4.86
C ARG A 45 -5.31 -5.53 3.47
N LEU A 46 -4.84 -4.45 2.84
CA LEU A 46 -4.06 -4.49 1.61
C LEU A 46 -2.76 -5.24 1.87
N THR A 47 -2.31 -6.00 0.89
CA THR A 47 -0.97 -6.60 0.86
C THR A 47 0.08 -5.57 0.49
N ASP A 48 1.36 -5.90 0.72
CA ASP A 48 2.51 -5.10 0.27
C ASP A 48 2.45 -4.75 -1.23
N TYR A 49 2.09 -5.74 -2.06
CA TYR A 49 1.90 -5.53 -3.50
C TYR A 49 0.72 -4.60 -3.81
N GLU A 50 -0.42 -4.76 -3.12
CA GLU A 50 -1.58 -3.87 -3.31
C GLU A 50 -1.24 -2.43 -2.92
N MET A 51 -0.51 -2.22 -1.82
CA MET A 51 0.01 -0.90 -1.43
C MET A 51 0.90 -0.30 -2.50
N TRP A 52 1.86 -1.07 -3.02
CA TRP A 52 2.74 -0.62 -4.09
C TRP A 52 1.96 -0.16 -5.32
N VAL A 53 0.93 -0.90 -5.72
CA VAL A 53 0.08 -0.53 -6.86
C VAL A 53 -0.70 0.76 -6.59
N MET A 54 -1.30 0.91 -5.40
CA MET A 54 -2.04 2.13 -5.05
C MET A 54 -1.12 3.36 -5.13
N ILE A 55 0.08 3.26 -4.57
CA ILE A 55 1.01 4.40 -4.49
C ILE A 55 1.63 4.71 -5.85
N HIS A 56 2.19 3.71 -6.51
CA HIS A 56 3.03 3.94 -7.69
C HIS A 56 2.23 3.97 -9.00
N LEU A 57 1.09 3.29 -9.06
CA LEU A 57 0.29 3.22 -10.29
C LEU A 57 -1.01 4.02 -10.19
N TYR A 58 -1.60 4.18 -9.00
CA TYR A 58 -2.73 5.08 -8.79
C TYR A 58 -2.35 6.42 -8.17
N HIS A 59 -1.04 6.67 -7.95
CA HIS A 59 -0.50 7.93 -7.42
C HIS A 59 -1.16 8.35 -6.09
N VAL A 60 -1.60 7.37 -5.31
CA VAL A 60 -2.21 7.59 -4.00
C VAL A 60 -1.14 7.91 -2.97
N GLU A 61 -1.42 8.86 -2.09
CA GLU A 61 -0.55 9.17 -0.97
C GLU A 61 -0.85 8.24 0.20
N SER A 62 0.19 7.86 0.96
CA SER A 62 0.05 7.08 2.17
C SER A 62 0.51 7.88 3.39
N ILE A 63 -0.22 7.77 4.49
CA ILE A 63 0.10 8.43 5.76
C ILE A 63 0.15 7.36 6.88
N PRO A 64 1.31 7.12 7.50
CA PRO A 64 2.62 7.70 7.16
C PRO A 64 3.08 7.25 5.77
N GLY A 65 4.06 7.97 5.21
CA GLY A 65 4.63 7.62 3.90
C GLY A 65 5.15 6.19 3.86
N TYR A 66 4.86 5.48 2.77
CA TYR A 66 5.25 4.09 2.57
C TYR A 66 6.77 3.93 2.61
N PRO A 67 7.30 3.09 3.53
CA PRO A 67 8.72 2.99 3.77
C PRO A 67 9.37 2.05 2.76
N TRP A 68 10.67 2.25 2.53
CA TRP A 68 11.49 1.31 1.76
C TRP A 68 11.78 0.03 2.54
N ASP A 69 11.88 0.13 3.87
CA ASP A 69 12.13 -0.98 4.79
C ASP A 69 11.03 -1.06 5.87
N MET A 70 10.49 -2.25 6.06
CA MET A 70 9.39 -2.50 6.99
C MET A 70 9.90 -2.66 8.43
N ASP A 71 9.20 -2.04 9.38
CA ASP A 71 9.48 -2.18 10.82
C ASP A 71 9.10 -3.58 11.32
N GLU A 72 10.10 -4.45 11.53
CA GLU A 72 9.90 -5.84 12.01
C GLU A 72 9.13 -5.93 13.33
N ASP A 73 9.17 -4.91 14.18
CA ASP A 73 8.46 -4.92 15.47
C ASP A 73 6.94 -4.78 15.28
N LYS A 74 6.52 -4.14 14.19
CA LYS A 74 5.10 -3.96 13.84
C LYS A 74 4.53 -5.08 12.97
N TRP A 75 5.39 -5.92 12.40
CA TRP A 75 4.96 -7.02 11.54
C TRP A 75 3.90 -7.93 12.21
N PRO A 76 2.90 -8.44 11.50
CA PRO A 76 2.50 -8.11 10.13
C PRO A 76 1.54 -6.91 10.05
N ASP A 77 1.25 -6.24 11.17
CA ASP A 77 0.13 -5.29 11.28
C ASP A 77 0.56 -3.84 10.99
N TYR A 78 0.20 -3.38 9.80
CA TYR A 78 0.35 -2.00 9.34
C TYR A 78 -1.01 -1.37 9.03
N SER A 79 -2.07 -1.81 9.72
CA SER A 79 -3.43 -1.28 9.55
C SER A 79 -3.57 0.22 9.86
N TYR A 80 -2.59 0.79 10.57
CA TYR A 80 -2.53 2.22 10.88
C TYR A 80 -2.18 3.12 9.68
N TYR A 81 -1.77 2.55 8.54
CA TYR A 81 -1.60 3.31 7.31
C TYR A 81 -2.95 3.77 6.78
N LYS A 82 -3.00 5.03 6.35
CA LYS A 82 -4.14 5.62 5.65
C LYS A 82 -3.73 5.95 4.23
N LEU A 83 -4.70 5.88 3.33
CA LEU A 83 -4.54 6.28 1.93
C LEU A 83 -5.35 7.55 1.69
N GLU A 84 -4.78 8.48 0.95
CA GLU A 84 -5.45 9.71 0.51
C GLU A 84 -5.28 9.87 -1.01
N SER A 85 -6.37 10.19 -1.72
CA SER A 85 -6.31 10.46 -3.15
C SER A 85 -5.57 11.76 -3.41
N THR A 86 -4.76 11.79 -4.46
CA THR A 86 -4.09 13.00 -4.94
C THR A 86 -4.70 13.47 -6.25
N GLU A 87 -4.25 14.63 -6.74
CA GLU A 87 -4.53 15.05 -8.13
C GLU A 87 -4.03 14.01 -9.14
N GLY A 88 -2.89 13.37 -8.87
CA GLY A 88 -2.37 12.26 -9.68
C GLY A 88 -3.35 11.07 -9.73
N THR A 89 -4.02 10.76 -8.63
CA THR A 89 -5.05 9.72 -8.58
C THR A 89 -6.21 10.01 -9.53
N GLU A 90 -6.67 11.26 -9.59
CA GLU A 90 -7.73 11.70 -10.52
C GLU A 90 -7.28 11.61 -11.98
N LYS A 91 -6.04 12.03 -12.26
CA LYS A 91 -5.44 11.95 -13.60
C LYS A 91 -5.33 10.52 -14.09
N VAL A 92 -4.80 9.62 -13.26
CA VAL A 92 -4.73 8.18 -13.56
C VAL A 92 -6.13 7.62 -13.77
N ALA A 93 -7.10 7.90 -12.88
CA ALA A 93 -8.46 7.39 -13.00
C ALA A 93 -9.10 7.79 -14.34
N THR A 94 -8.89 9.03 -14.76
CA THR A 94 -9.41 9.59 -16.02
C THR A 94 -8.77 8.94 -17.24
N VAL A 95 -7.43 8.92 -17.31
CA VAL A 95 -6.69 8.34 -18.44
C VAL A 95 -7.02 6.85 -18.57
N LEU A 96 -6.92 6.11 -17.48
CA LEU A 96 -7.19 4.67 -17.46
C LEU A 96 -8.65 4.36 -17.86
N SER A 97 -9.61 5.13 -17.34
CA SER A 97 -11.01 4.98 -17.73
C SER A 97 -11.21 5.22 -19.22
N TYR A 98 -10.58 6.25 -19.77
CA TYR A 98 -10.67 6.56 -21.19
C TYR A 98 -10.10 5.43 -22.06
N GLU A 99 -8.92 4.92 -21.71
CA GLU A 99 -8.25 3.86 -22.45
C GLU A 99 -9.05 2.55 -22.45
N LEU A 100 -9.50 2.10 -21.28
CA LEU A 100 -10.29 0.88 -21.13
C LEU A 100 -11.68 1.02 -21.74
N ALA A 101 -12.36 2.15 -21.56
CA ALA A 101 -13.68 2.37 -22.13
C ALA A 101 -13.66 2.47 -23.66
N ASN A 102 -12.55 2.93 -24.25
CA ASN A 102 -12.36 2.97 -25.69
C ASN A 102 -11.67 1.73 -26.26
N GLU A 103 -11.32 0.76 -25.42
CA GLU A 103 -10.71 -0.50 -25.81
C GLU A 103 -9.45 -0.30 -26.66
N LEU A 104 -8.61 0.68 -26.28
CA LEU A 104 -7.47 1.11 -27.10
C LEU A 104 -6.38 0.03 -27.23
N TYR A 105 -6.33 -0.92 -26.29
CA TYR A 105 -5.33 -1.98 -26.24
C TYR A 105 -5.99 -3.37 -26.29
N SER A 106 -5.94 -4.01 -27.47
CA SER A 106 -6.53 -5.35 -27.68
C SER A 106 -5.91 -6.47 -26.81
N THR A 107 -4.72 -6.25 -26.25
CA THR A 107 -4.04 -7.18 -25.34
C THR A 107 -4.60 -7.13 -23.92
N GLU A 108 -5.43 -6.15 -23.59
CA GLU A 108 -5.95 -5.90 -22.23
C GLU A 108 -7.41 -6.33 -22.06
N GLN A 109 -7.89 -7.29 -22.86
CA GLN A 109 -9.30 -7.69 -22.87
C GLN A 109 -9.81 -8.09 -21.48
N GLU A 110 -9.00 -8.79 -20.69
CA GLU A 110 -9.38 -9.18 -19.32
C GLU A 110 -9.57 -7.96 -18.40
N ALA A 111 -8.75 -6.91 -18.55
CA ALA A 111 -8.90 -5.66 -17.80
C ALA A 111 -10.16 -4.90 -18.24
N ILE A 112 -10.43 -4.86 -19.55
CA ILE A 112 -11.61 -4.22 -20.14
C ILE A 112 -12.90 -4.90 -19.65
N ASP A 113 -12.93 -6.22 -19.64
CA ASP A 113 -14.09 -7.00 -19.20
C ASP A 113 -14.35 -6.77 -17.69
N LEU A 114 -13.30 -6.78 -16.87
CA LEU A 114 -13.41 -6.49 -15.44
C LEU A 114 -13.86 -5.05 -15.16
N PHE A 115 -13.34 -4.08 -15.92
CA PHE A 115 -13.73 -2.68 -15.83
C PHE A 115 -15.23 -2.49 -16.11
N LYS A 116 -15.76 -3.16 -17.14
CA LYS A 116 -17.19 -3.17 -17.45
C LYS A 116 -18.00 -3.91 -16.37
N GLU A 117 -17.49 -5.02 -15.84
CA GLU A 117 -18.12 -5.76 -14.73
C GLU A 117 -18.31 -4.89 -13.49
N TYR A 118 -17.36 -3.99 -13.21
CA TYR A 118 -17.46 -3.02 -12.13
C TYR A 118 -18.37 -1.82 -12.45
N GLY A 119 -19.01 -1.81 -13.63
CA GLY A 119 -20.04 -0.86 -14.02
C GLY A 119 -19.52 0.34 -14.81
N PHE A 120 -18.24 0.32 -15.21
CA PHE A 120 -17.65 1.43 -15.93
C PHE A 120 -17.85 1.33 -17.45
N SER A 121 -17.89 2.49 -18.11
CA SER A 121 -18.13 2.61 -19.54
C SER A 121 -17.75 3.99 -20.05
N LYS A 122 -17.90 4.24 -21.36
CA LYS A 122 -17.73 5.58 -21.96
C LYS A 122 -18.63 6.68 -21.34
N LYS A 123 -19.69 6.30 -20.62
CA LYS A 123 -20.63 7.22 -19.97
C LYS A 123 -20.51 7.24 -18.44
N ASN A 124 -19.71 6.34 -17.88
CA ASN A 124 -19.53 6.17 -16.44
C ASN A 124 -18.07 5.82 -16.17
N PHE A 125 -17.25 6.84 -15.94
CA PHE A 125 -15.83 6.65 -15.67
C PHE A 125 -15.56 6.25 -14.23
N MET A 126 -14.43 5.58 -14.03
CA MET A 126 -13.88 5.36 -12.70
C MET A 126 -13.37 6.70 -12.16
N THR A 127 -13.61 6.96 -10.88
CA THR A 127 -13.20 8.18 -10.19
C THR A 127 -12.14 7.88 -9.14
N ALA A 128 -11.40 8.91 -8.70
CA ALA A 128 -10.49 8.79 -7.56
C ALA A 128 -11.23 8.31 -6.31
N GLU A 129 -12.41 8.88 -6.01
CA GLU A 129 -13.26 8.45 -4.89
C GLU A 129 -13.58 6.95 -4.94
N TRP A 130 -13.97 6.42 -6.10
CA TRP A 130 -14.25 5.00 -6.23
C TRP A 130 -13.02 4.12 -5.99
N ILE A 131 -11.84 4.56 -6.46
CA ILE A 131 -10.56 3.87 -6.23
C ILE A 131 -10.26 3.80 -4.73
N MET A 132 -10.47 4.90 -4.00
CA MET A 132 -10.27 4.97 -2.55
C MET A 132 -11.27 4.10 -1.78
N ASP A 133 -12.51 4.02 -2.24
CA ASP A 133 -13.55 3.17 -1.63
C ASP A 133 -13.38 1.68 -1.99
N ASN A 134 -12.65 1.37 -3.07
CA ASN A 134 -12.50 0.01 -3.60
C ASN A 134 -11.05 -0.35 -3.97
N PRO A 135 -10.05 -0.15 -3.08
CA PRO A 135 -8.63 -0.24 -3.45
C PRO A 135 -8.27 -1.62 -4.00
N LYS A 136 -8.78 -2.70 -3.40
CA LYS A 136 -8.55 -4.08 -3.91
C LYS A 136 -9.13 -4.33 -5.30
N LYS A 137 -10.24 -3.69 -5.66
CA LYS A 137 -10.83 -3.83 -7.00
C LYS A 137 -10.04 -3.01 -8.01
N ALA A 138 -9.64 -1.80 -7.65
CA ALA A 138 -8.76 -0.98 -8.47
C ALA A 138 -7.45 -1.71 -8.79
N VAL A 139 -6.77 -2.27 -7.77
CA VAL A 139 -5.54 -3.06 -7.95
C VAL A 139 -5.74 -4.24 -8.92
N LYS A 140 -6.90 -4.92 -8.88
CA LYS A 140 -7.18 -6.02 -9.81
C LYS A 140 -7.23 -5.56 -11.27
N ILE A 141 -7.83 -4.41 -11.56
CA ILE A 141 -7.81 -3.82 -12.91
C ILE A 141 -6.36 -3.55 -13.32
N MET A 142 -5.63 -2.80 -12.49
CA MET A 142 -4.26 -2.39 -12.78
C MET A 142 -3.31 -3.58 -12.99
N ARG A 143 -3.53 -4.69 -12.27
CA ARG A 143 -2.72 -5.91 -12.41
C ARG A 143 -2.87 -6.58 -13.77
N LEU A 144 -4.03 -6.48 -14.41
CA LEU A 144 -4.32 -7.10 -15.70
C LEU A 144 -3.75 -6.32 -16.90
N ILE A 145 -3.22 -5.13 -16.64
CA ILE A 145 -2.64 -4.24 -17.62
C ILE A 145 -1.13 -4.56 -17.70
N SER A 146 -0.75 -5.51 -18.57
CA SER A 146 0.58 -6.14 -18.50
C SER A 146 1.74 -5.24 -18.92
N ASP A 147 1.54 -4.41 -19.95
CA ASP A 147 2.60 -3.63 -20.63
C ASP A 147 2.60 -2.15 -20.24
N SER A 148 1.46 -1.65 -19.78
CA SER A 148 1.16 -0.22 -19.51
C SER A 148 1.49 0.18 -18.08
N ARG A 149 1.96 -0.77 -17.24
CA ARG A 149 2.49 -0.47 -15.90
C ARG A 149 3.61 0.56 -15.94
N TRP A 150 4.48 0.52 -16.95
CA TRP A 150 5.53 1.54 -17.13
C TRP A 150 4.97 2.90 -17.55
N TYR A 151 3.91 2.88 -18.37
CA TYR A 151 3.23 4.08 -18.83
C TYR A 151 2.54 4.80 -17.66
N ILE A 152 1.77 4.06 -16.85
CA ILE A 152 1.01 4.65 -15.75
C ILE A 152 1.89 4.98 -14.53
N ASN A 153 3.02 4.29 -14.35
CA ASN A 153 3.93 4.52 -13.23
C ASN A 153 4.61 5.89 -13.23
N GLU A 154 4.70 6.58 -14.37
CA GLU A 154 5.41 7.86 -14.46
C GLU A 154 4.43 8.99 -14.78
N GLU A 155 4.40 10.02 -13.93
CA GLU A 155 3.59 11.24 -14.13
C GLU A 155 3.77 11.83 -15.54
N LYS A 156 5.01 11.83 -16.04
CA LYS A 156 5.39 12.34 -17.38
C LYS A 156 4.68 11.65 -18.55
N ASN A 157 4.07 10.49 -18.32
CA ASN A 157 3.33 9.73 -19.32
C ASN A 157 1.82 9.93 -19.17
N VAL A 158 1.32 9.93 -17.94
CA VAL A 158 -0.12 10.08 -17.61
C VAL A 158 -0.58 11.52 -17.82
N TYR A 159 0.15 12.49 -17.27
CA TYR A 159 -0.32 13.88 -17.19
C TYR A 159 -0.47 14.49 -18.59
N PRO A 160 0.49 14.36 -19.53
CA PRO A 160 0.29 14.90 -20.87
C PRO A 160 -0.88 14.28 -21.64
N THR A 161 -1.26 13.03 -21.32
CA THR A 161 -2.45 12.41 -21.92
C THR A 161 -3.72 12.92 -21.25
N TYR A 162 -3.71 13.10 -19.93
CA TYR A 162 -4.80 13.77 -19.23
C TYR A 162 -5.07 15.16 -19.83
N GLU A 163 -4.05 16.00 -19.96
CA GLU A 163 -4.18 17.36 -20.53
C GLU A 163 -4.76 17.32 -21.95
N LYS A 164 -4.35 16.36 -22.78
CA LYS A 164 -4.91 16.19 -24.14
C LYS A 164 -6.38 15.78 -24.13
N LEU A 165 -6.82 15.03 -23.12
CA LEU A 165 -8.20 14.55 -22.99
C LEU A 165 -9.14 15.62 -22.42
N THR A 166 -8.68 16.40 -21.45
CA THR A 166 -9.52 17.36 -20.71
C THR A 166 -9.32 18.80 -21.16
N GLY A 167 -8.16 19.14 -21.73
CA GLY A 167 -7.75 20.51 -22.03
C GLY A 167 -7.30 21.31 -20.80
N GLU A 168 -7.26 20.68 -19.62
CA GLU A 168 -6.68 21.27 -18.41
C GLU A 168 -5.16 21.19 -18.52
N THR A 169 -4.46 22.30 -18.29
CA THR A 169 -3.00 22.36 -18.26
C THR A 169 -2.53 22.51 -16.82
N GLU A 170 -1.51 21.76 -16.41
CA GLU A 170 -0.85 22.04 -15.14
C GLU A 170 -0.22 23.43 -15.18
N ASP A 171 -0.61 24.29 -14.23
CA ASP A 171 0.20 25.45 -13.86
C ASP A 171 1.43 24.91 -13.14
N MET A 172 2.45 24.49 -13.91
CA MET A 172 3.77 24.15 -13.41
C MET A 172 4.47 25.44 -12.96
N SER A 173 3.94 26.11 -11.93
CA SER A 173 4.71 27.13 -11.21
C SER A 173 5.79 26.41 -10.42
N GLU A 174 6.90 26.24 -11.10
CA GLU A 174 8.23 25.87 -10.61
C GLU A 174 8.45 26.39 -9.19
N SER A 175 8.42 25.49 -8.20
CA SER A 175 9.04 25.74 -6.91
C SER A 175 10.55 25.75 -7.11
N THR A 176 11.07 26.85 -7.66
CA THR A 176 12.48 27.23 -7.54
C THR A 176 12.69 27.67 -6.09
N GLU A 177 12.84 26.70 -5.18
CA GLU A 177 13.60 26.97 -3.97
C GLU A 177 15.07 27.13 -4.38
N ASP A 178 15.44 28.38 -4.67
CA ASP A 178 16.82 28.85 -4.63
C ASP A 178 17.45 28.42 -3.30
N SER A 179 18.18 27.31 -3.32
CA SER A 179 19.11 26.99 -2.25
C SER A 179 20.32 27.92 -2.39
N PRO A 180 20.60 28.82 -1.42
CA PRO A 180 21.82 29.61 -1.48
C PRO A 180 23.05 28.70 -1.30
N PRO A 181 24.20 29.03 -1.92
CA PRO A 181 25.38 28.19 -1.84
C PRO A 181 25.90 28.18 -0.41
N ASN A 182 26.00 26.98 0.18
CA ASN A 182 26.70 26.75 1.44
C ASN A 182 28.18 27.08 1.25
N ASN A 183 28.59 28.26 1.71
CA ASN A 183 29.96 28.53 2.11
C ASN A 183 30.04 28.33 3.63
N LEU A 184 30.73 27.27 4.06
CA LEU A 184 31.57 27.20 5.26
C LEU A 184 32.28 25.84 5.35
#